data_AF-A0A7R7T6U7-F1
#
_entry.id   AF-A0A7R7T6U7-F1
#
_cell.length_a   1.000
_cell.length_b   1.000
_cell.length_c   1.000
_cell.angle_alpha   90.00
_cell.angle_beta   90.00
_cell.angle_gamma   90.00
#
_symmetry.space_group_name_H-M   'P 1'
#
loop_
_entity.id
_entity.type
_entity.pdbx_description
1 polymer ?
#
loop_
_entity_poly.entity_id
_entity_poly.type
_entity_poly.pdbx_seq_one_letter_code
_entity_poly.pdbx_strand_id
1 'polypeptide(L)'
;MTEIDWRDEAFGRARSLMPNQALFSLTSLMARTHPFAIQYLEQAPAIAVFYSWGKLDLSPTERHALADRFGDKVRRGLRLKEIMENAGAPLPLRKLRGPVIIPSNFEAILELRKIPPSVLAQSIPTERPLLQLEWLRALRDWQALTRARWDLGTSQGEAWEWGVKAFGRAAVNGRRELRHHVSTLMDFFARNPDRLHSKLTFDGALAAADRWHIELGRRRTEAAQLEALGIGFDQLIDYGSLPETIEAGSYTFHALRSAEALFSEGAAMRHCVATYIKDVVFGVSRIYSIRKDRIRVATVEFHESDLFGLRMVQLRGPSNASPSREIQAAASAFLAAQRAHLVPLTLYSQGEVHPLISRDFHAPGEDVGGKLT
;
A
#
# COMPACT_ATOMS: atom_id res chain seq x y z
N MET A 1 50.91 1.77 -41.06
CA MET A 1 49.65 1.84 -40.29
C MET A 1 49.15 0.42 -40.16
N THR A 2 49.23 -0.17 -38.98
CA THR A 2 48.63 -1.48 -38.71
C THR A 2 47.12 -1.33 -38.87
N GLU A 3 46.55 -2.07 -39.81
CA GLU A 3 45.09 -2.20 -39.96
C GLU A 3 44.58 -2.76 -38.64
N ILE A 4 43.94 -1.90 -37.82
CA ILE A 4 43.33 -2.33 -36.57
C ILE A 4 42.26 -3.35 -36.96
N ASP A 5 42.42 -4.61 -36.52
CA ASP A 5 41.41 -5.62 -36.72
C ASP A 5 40.11 -5.13 -36.06
N TRP A 6 39.11 -4.82 -36.88
CA TRP A 6 37.80 -4.35 -36.41
C TRP A 6 37.18 -5.29 -35.38
N ARG A 7 37.59 -6.57 -35.35
CA ARG A 7 37.17 -7.54 -34.33
C ARG A 7 37.67 -7.19 -32.93
N ASP A 8 38.90 -6.70 -32.82
CA ASP A 8 39.49 -6.29 -31.54
C ASP A 8 38.83 -5.00 -31.04
N GLU A 9 38.54 -4.06 -31.95
CA GLU A 9 37.75 -2.87 -31.63
C GLU A 9 36.33 -3.24 -31.16
N ALA A 10 35.64 -4.12 -31.89
CA ALA A 10 34.31 -4.61 -31.55
C ALA A 10 34.28 -5.32 -30.20
N PHE A 11 35.33 -6.11 -29.89
CA PHE A 11 35.50 -6.75 -28.58
C PHE A 11 35.65 -5.72 -27.44
N GLY A 12 36.51 -4.71 -27.63
CA GLY A 12 36.68 -3.63 -26.68
C GLY A 12 35.37 -2.87 -26.40
N ARG A 13 34.63 -2.54 -27.45
CA ARG A 13 33.32 -1.86 -27.35
C ARG A 13 32.26 -2.73 -26.68
N ALA A 14 32.20 -4.02 -27.00
CA ALA A 14 31.30 -4.97 -26.35
C ALA A 14 31.55 -5.06 -24.83
N ARG A 15 32.82 -4.99 -24.42
CA ARG A 15 33.21 -4.94 -23.00
C ARG A 15 32.70 -3.70 -22.29
N SER A 16 32.83 -2.54 -22.92
CA SER A 16 32.32 -1.27 -22.37
C SER A 16 30.79 -1.23 -22.33
N LEU A 17 30.13 -1.85 -23.31
CA LEU A 17 28.68 -1.92 -23.39
C LEU A 17 28.09 -2.77 -22.27
N MET A 18 28.65 -3.96 -22.05
CA MET A 18 28.20 -4.94 -21.07
C MET A 18 29.29 -5.17 -20.01
N PRO A 19 29.44 -4.30 -19.02
CA PRO A 19 30.45 -4.48 -17.97
C PRO A 19 30.18 -5.73 -17.11
N ASN A 20 28.99 -6.32 -17.20
CA ASN A 20 28.66 -7.57 -16.55
C ASN A 20 29.26 -8.77 -17.29
N GLN A 21 30.09 -9.55 -16.60
CA GLN A 21 30.77 -10.73 -17.14
C GLN A 21 29.80 -11.78 -17.73
N ALA A 22 28.57 -11.87 -17.22
CA ALA A 22 27.64 -12.92 -17.58
C ALA A 22 27.18 -12.86 -19.06
N LEU A 23 26.95 -11.66 -19.61
CA LEU A 23 26.61 -11.48 -21.03
C LEU A 23 27.78 -11.02 -21.88
N PHE A 24 28.89 -10.61 -21.27
CA PHE A 24 30.06 -10.13 -21.97
C PHE A 24 30.53 -11.13 -23.04
N SER A 25 30.65 -12.42 -22.67
CA SER A 25 31.12 -13.44 -23.61
C SER A 25 30.20 -13.60 -24.83
N LEU A 26 28.88 -13.69 -24.62
CA LEU A 26 27.92 -13.80 -25.73
C LEU A 26 27.91 -12.52 -26.58
N THR A 27 27.87 -11.35 -25.96
CA THR A 27 27.86 -10.05 -26.64
C THR A 27 29.12 -9.85 -27.48
N SER A 28 30.26 -10.30 -26.98
CA SER A 28 31.54 -10.24 -27.70
C SER A 28 31.57 -11.17 -28.90
N LEU A 29 31.04 -12.39 -28.77
CA LEU A 29 30.89 -13.31 -29.91
C LEU A 29 29.95 -12.72 -30.96
N MET A 30 28.80 -12.19 -30.56
CA MET A 30 27.86 -11.51 -31.45
C MET A 30 28.50 -10.32 -32.17
N ALA A 31 29.24 -9.47 -31.45
CA ALA A 31 29.91 -8.29 -32.00
C ALA A 31 30.98 -8.63 -33.06
N ARG A 32 31.61 -9.81 -32.97
CA ARG A 32 32.66 -10.26 -33.89
C ARG A 32 32.14 -10.99 -35.14
N THR A 33 30.82 -11.14 -35.27
CA THR A 33 30.22 -11.83 -36.43
C THR A 33 30.20 -10.97 -37.70
N HIS A 34 30.24 -9.64 -37.57
CA HIS A 34 30.21 -8.70 -38.70
C HIS A 34 30.74 -7.31 -38.30
N PRO A 35 31.39 -6.54 -39.19
CA PRO A 35 31.89 -5.18 -38.87
C PRO A 35 30.84 -4.22 -38.30
N PHE A 36 29.58 -4.36 -38.72
CA PHE A 36 28.46 -3.55 -38.23
C PHE A 36 27.70 -4.15 -37.04
N ALA A 37 28.02 -5.37 -36.59
CA ALA A 37 27.29 -6.07 -35.54
C ALA A 37 27.29 -5.31 -34.21
N ILE A 38 28.44 -4.72 -33.83
CA ILE A 38 28.57 -3.93 -32.60
C ILE A 38 27.63 -2.72 -32.57
N GLN A 39 27.36 -2.09 -33.72
CA GLN A 39 26.49 -0.91 -33.80
C GLN A 39 25.03 -1.25 -33.48
N TYR A 40 24.57 -2.46 -33.84
CA TYR A 40 23.25 -2.95 -33.45
C TYR A 40 23.16 -3.19 -31.94
N LEU A 41 24.20 -3.78 -31.35
CA LEU A 41 24.26 -4.04 -29.92
C LEU A 41 24.32 -2.73 -29.11
N GLU A 42 25.04 -1.71 -29.58
CA GLU A 42 25.05 -0.39 -28.95
C GLU A 42 23.70 0.32 -29.04
N GLN A 43 22.99 0.18 -30.16
CA GLN A 43 21.65 0.75 -30.34
C GLN A 43 20.57 0.03 -29.54
N ALA A 44 20.71 -1.28 -29.32
CA ALA A 44 19.76 -2.09 -28.57
C ALA A 44 20.46 -3.21 -27.76
N PRO A 45 21.06 -2.87 -26.61
CA PRO A 45 21.77 -3.83 -25.77
C PRO A 45 20.90 -5.03 -25.34
N ALA A 46 19.58 -4.82 -25.24
CA ALA A 46 18.61 -5.86 -24.89
C ALA A 46 18.61 -7.05 -25.86
N ILE A 47 19.08 -6.89 -27.11
CA ILE A 47 19.17 -7.97 -28.10
C ILE A 47 19.89 -9.21 -27.52
N ALA A 48 20.96 -9.02 -26.75
CA ALA A 48 21.72 -10.12 -26.16
C ALA A 48 20.86 -11.00 -25.23
N VAL A 49 19.97 -10.40 -24.44
CA VAL A 49 19.05 -11.12 -23.52
C VAL A 49 18.01 -11.91 -24.30
N PHE A 50 17.44 -11.30 -25.35
CA PHE A 50 16.37 -11.93 -26.13
C PHE A 50 16.89 -13.09 -26.98
N TYR A 51 18.07 -12.96 -27.58
CA TYR A 51 18.70 -14.07 -28.29
C TYR A 51 19.03 -15.24 -27.36
N SER A 52 19.55 -14.99 -26.15
CA SER A 52 19.82 -16.07 -25.18
C SER A 52 18.57 -16.60 -24.48
N TRP A 53 17.42 -15.97 -24.68
CA TRP A 53 16.21 -16.19 -23.88
C TRP A 53 16.46 -16.03 -22.37
N GLY A 54 17.39 -15.16 -21.98
CA GLY A 54 17.82 -14.97 -20.59
C GLY A 54 18.64 -16.13 -20.00
N LYS A 55 19.02 -17.13 -20.80
CA LYS A 55 19.93 -18.19 -20.35
C LYS A 55 21.35 -17.65 -20.18
N LEU A 56 22.01 -18.11 -19.12
CA LEU A 56 23.39 -17.73 -18.77
C LEU A 56 24.38 -18.87 -18.99
N ASP A 57 23.90 -20.09 -18.80
CA ASP A 57 24.58 -21.37 -18.85
C ASP A 57 24.61 -21.94 -20.28
N LEU A 58 24.84 -21.08 -21.27
CA LEU A 58 24.96 -21.51 -22.66
C LEU A 58 26.29 -22.24 -22.88
N SER A 59 26.21 -23.46 -23.42
CA SER A 59 27.38 -24.18 -23.90
C SER A 59 28.13 -23.35 -24.95
N PRO A 60 29.45 -23.59 -25.15
CA PRO A 60 30.19 -22.93 -26.24
C PRO A 60 29.49 -23.06 -27.59
N THR A 61 28.98 -24.25 -27.93
CA THR A 61 28.26 -24.51 -29.18
C THR A 61 26.98 -23.68 -29.30
N GLU A 62 26.16 -23.59 -28.26
CA GLU A 62 24.95 -22.76 -28.28
C GLU A 62 25.27 -21.26 -28.42
N ARG A 63 26.34 -20.78 -27.76
CA ARG A 63 26.79 -19.39 -27.90
C ARG A 63 27.22 -19.08 -29.33
N HIS A 64 27.97 -19.97 -29.96
CA HIS A 64 28.36 -19.83 -31.37
C HIS A 64 27.14 -19.85 -32.29
N ALA A 65 26.23 -20.81 -32.14
CA ALA A 65 25.01 -20.88 -32.93
C ALA A 65 24.12 -19.64 -32.78
N LEU A 66 24.05 -19.05 -31.57
CA LEU A 66 23.36 -17.79 -31.33
C LEU A 66 24.04 -16.61 -32.01
N ALA A 67 25.36 -16.50 -31.87
CA ALA A 67 26.14 -15.45 -32.51
C ALA A 67 26.03 -15.53 -34.05
N ASP A 68 26.13 -16.72 -34.63
CA ASP A 68 26.01 -16.94 -36.07
C ASP A 68 24.62 -16.58 -36.60
N ARG A 69 23.55 -16.95 -35.86
CA ARG A 69 22.18 -16.55 -36.20
C ARG A 69 22.00 -15.03 -36.19
N PHE A 70 22.60 -14.33 -35.23
CA PHE A 70 22.59 -12.87 -35.22
C PHE A 70 23.42 -12.28 -36.38
N GLY A 71 24.63 -12.80 -36.60
CA GLY A 71 25.52 -12.38 -37.68
C GLY A 71 24.94 -12.56 -39.07
N ASP A 72 24.19 -13.63 -39.33
CA ASP A 72 23.46 -13.84 -40.58
C ASP A 72 22.48 -12.69 -40.88
N LYS A 73 21.73 -12.26 -39.86
CA LYS A 73 20.77 -11.14 -39.98
C LYS A 73 21.48 -9.83 -40.28
N VAL A 74 22.63 -9.58 -39.64
CA VAL A 74 23.45 -8.38 -39.90
C VAL A 74 24.04 -8.41 -41.32
N ARG A 75 24.57 -9.55 -41.78
CA ARG A 75 25.12 -9.73 -43.15
C ARG A 75 24.08 -9.47 -44.23
N ARG A 76 22.85 -9.89 -43.98
CA ARG A 76 21.70 -9.66 -44.87
C ARG A 76 21.20 -8.20 -44.87
N GLY A 77 21.79 -7.32 -44.05
CA GLY A 77 21.44 -5.90 -44.01
C GLY A 77 20.09 -5.59 -43.38
N LEU A 78 19.59 -6.47 -42.49
CA LEU A 78 18.32 -6.25 -41.81
C LEU A 78 18.40 -5.01 -40.91
N ARG A 79 17.36 -4.19 -40.93
CA ARG A 79 17.23 -3.00 -40.08
C ARG A 79 17.07 -3.41 -38.61
N LEU A 80 17.42 -2.50 -37.70
CA LEU A 80 17.36 -2.77 -36.25
C LEU A 80 15.98 -3.27 -35.79
N LYS A 81 14.90 -2.68 -36.32
CA LYS A 81 13.52 -3.10 -36.04
C LYS A 81 13.30 -4.57 -36.39
N GLU A 82 13.76 -5.01 -37.55
CA GLU A 82 13.62 -6.39 -38.04
C GLU A 82 14.45 -7.35 -37.18
N ILE A 83 15.67 -6.97 -36.81
CA ILE A 83 16.52 -7.78 -35.90
C ILE A 83 15.85 -7.96 -34.53
N MET A 84 15.33 -6.89 -33.94
CA MET A 84 14.63 -6.96 -32.65
C MET A 84 13.35 -7.79 -32.75
N GLU A 85 12.57 -7.63 -33.81
CA GLU A 85 11.37 -8.42 -34.08
C GLU A 85 11.68 -9.91 -34.24
N ASN A 86 12.75 -10.26 -34.98
CA ASN A 86 13.23 -11.65 -35.11
C ASN A 86 13.64 -12.27 -33.75
N ALA A 87 14.08 -11.44 -32.79
CA ALA A 87 14.44 -11.87 -31.44
C ALA A 87 13.23 -11.93 -30.49
N GLY A 88 12.03 -11.49 -30.92
CA GLY A 88 10.86 -11.34 -30.06
C GLY A 88 10.96 -10.15 -29.08
N ALA A 89 11.82 -9.18 -29.37
CA ALA A 89 12.04 -8.00 -28.54
C ALA A 89 11.23 -6.79 -29.05
N PRO A 90 10.35 -6.18 -28.24
CA PRO A 90 9.71 -4.93 -28.60
C PRO A 90 10.73 -3.81 -28.85
N LEU A 91 10.58 -3.08 -29.95
CA LEU A 91 11.48 -1.98 -30.33
C LEU A 91 11.77 -0.96 -29.21
N PRO A 92 10.82 -0.57 -28.33
CA PRO A 92 11.12 0.35 -27.23
C PRO A 92 12.23 -0.13 -26.28
N LEU A 93 12.45 -1.45 -26.15
CA LEU A 93 13.50 -2.00 -25.29
C LEU A 93 14.92 -1.65 -25.77
N ARG A 94 15.08 -1.10 -26.98
CA ARG A 94 16.34 -0.49 -27.44
C ARG A 94 16.82 0.64 -26.53
N LYS A 95 15.92 1.25 -25.76
CA LYS A 95 16.23 2.31 -24.78
C LYS A 95 17.00 1.81 -23.55
N LEU A 96 17.00 0.50 -23.28
CA LEU A 96 17.75 -0.09 -22.17
C LEU A 96 19.25 0.05 -22.39
N ARG A 97 19.98 0.51 -21.36
CA ARG A 97 21.44 0.65 -21.40
C ARG A 97 22.12 -0.64 -20.95
N GLY A 98 23.25 -0.98 -21.57
CA GLY A 98 23.96 -2.23 -21.25
C GLY A 98 24.30 -2.43 -19.76
N PRO A 99 24.73 -1.40 -18.99
CA PRO A 99 25.01 -1.56 -17.56
C PRO A 99 23.81 -2.00 -16.69
N VAL A 100 22.57 -1.86 -17.16
CA VAL A 100 21.38 -2.29 -16.40
C VAL A 100 20.91 -3.69 -16.74
N ILE A 101 21.49 -4.28 -17.79
CA ILE A 101 21.21 -5.62 -18.27
C ILE A 101 22.08 -6.59 -17.47
N ILE A 102 21.60 -6.92 -16.27
CA ILE A 102 22.26 -7.84 -15.35
C ILE A 102 21.42 -9.11 -15.18
N PRO A 103 22.04 -10.28 -14.93
CA PRO A 103 21.39 -11.58 -14.77
C PRO A 103 20.10 -11.56 -13.95
N SER A 104 20.14 -10.89 -12.80
CA SER A 104 19.01 -10.84 -11.89
C SER A 104 17.79 -10.11 -12.45
N ASN A 105 17.93 -9.34 -13.54
CA ASN A 105 16.83 -8.63 -14.20
C ASN A 105 16.37 -9.32 -15.50
N PHE A 106 16.98 -10.42 -15.94
CA PHE A 106 16.69 -10.98 -17.26
C PHE A 106 15.25 -11.41 -17.41
N GLU A 107 14.72 -12.13 -16.44
CA GLU A 107 13.32 -12.55 -16.47
C GLU A 107 12.35 -11.36 -16.58
N ALA A 108 12.58 -10.31 -15.79
CA ALA A 108 11.79 -9.08 -15.87
C ALA A 108 11.90 -8.43 -17.26
N ILE A 109 13.11 -8.32 -17.82
CA ILE A 109 13.37 -7.76 -19.18
C ILE A 109 12.63 -8.55 -20.25
N LEU A 110 12.71 -9.88 -20.19
CA LEU A 110 12.06 -10.79 -21.13
C LEU A 110 10.54 -10.67 -21.09
N GLU A 111 9.99 -10.46 -19.90
CA GLU A 111 8.55 -10.37 -19.67
C GLU A 111 7.97 -9.01 -20.07
N LEU A 112 8.83 -8.00 -20.31
CA LEU A 112 8.42 -6.77 -20.98
C LEU A 112 7.90 -7.02 -22.41
N ARG A 113 8.21 -8.16 -23.05
CA ARG A 113 7.62 -8.51 -24.36
C ARG A 113 6.11 -8.61 -24.36
N LYS A 114 5.51 -8.86 -23.20
CA LYS A 114 4.06 -8.98 -23.01
C LYS A 114 3.36 -7.62 -22.92
N ILE A 115 4.14 -6.53 -22.82
CA ILE A 115 3.62 -5.18 -22.64
C ILE A 115 3.47 -4.50 -24.01
N PRO A 116 2.36 -3.77 -24.25
CA PRO A 116 2.20 -3.00 -25.48
C PRO A 116 3.38 -2.03 -25.73
N PRO A 117 3.90 -1.92 -26.96
CA PRO A 117 5.04 -1.05 -27.25
C PRO A 117 4.83 0.42 -26.87
N SER A 118 3.61 0.94 -26.98
CA SER A 118 3.27 2.31 -26.57
C SER A 118 3.48 2.54 -25.07
N VAL A 119 3.15 1.54 -24.24
CA VAL A 119 3.36 1.58 -22.79
C VAL A 119 4.85 1.57 -22.48
N LEU A 120 5.61 0.63 -23.06
CA LEU A 120 7.07 0.56 -22.86
C LEU A 120 7.77 1.87 -23.27
N ALA A 121 7.36 2.46 -24.39
CA ALA A 121 7.96 3.70 -24.88
C ALA A 121 7.82 4.86 -23.90
N GLN A 122 6.75 4.88 -23.10
CA GLN A 122 6.45 5.88 -22.08
C GLN A 122 6.97 5.53 -20.68
N SER A 123 7.27 4.25 -20.41
CA SER A 123 7.62 3.76 -19.07
C SER A 123 9.10 3.57 -18.83
N ILE A 124 9.92 3.32 -19.86
CA ILE A 124 11.36 3.13 -19.70
C ILE A 124 12.03 4.47 -19.34
N PRO A 125 12.64 4.63 -18.16
CA PRO A 125 13.42 5.83 -17.83
C PRO A 125 14.62 5.94 -18.77
N THR A 126 14.95 7.11 -19.29
CA THR A 126 16.04 7.26 -20.29
C THR A 126 17.18 8.18 -19.87
N GLU A 127 16.99 8.91 -18.79
CA GLU A 127 17.84 10.01 -18.34
C GLU A 127 19.14 9.47 -17.75
N ARG A 128 19.07 8.40 -16.96
CA ARG A 128 20.23 7.83 -16.25
C ARG A 128 20.12 6.30 -16.16
N PRO A 129 21.23 5.55 -16.40
CA PRO A 129 21.24 4.10 -16.21
C PRO A 129 20.81 3.67 -14.79
N LEU A 130 21.15 4.45 -13.76
CA LEU A 130 20.76 4.13 -12.40
C LEU A 130 19.23 4.09 -12.21
N LEU A 131 18.47 4.97 -12.88
CA LEU A 131 17.01 4.96 -12.83
C LEU A 131 16.42 3.73 -13.52
N GLN A 132 17.00 3.31 -14.65
CA GLN A 132 16.63 2.07 -15.32
C GLN A 132 16.89 0.84 -14.44
N LEU A 133 18.02 0.82 -13.72
CA LEU A 133 18.37 -0.27 -12.82
C LEU A 133 17.37 -0.38 -11.65
N GLU A 134 17.03 0.75 -11.01
CA GLU A 134 16.04 0.78 -9.93
C GLU A 134 14.65 0.38 -10.42
N TRP A 135 14.24 0.84 -11.60
CA TRP A 135 12.99 0.45 -12.24
C TRP A 135 12.94 -1.07 -12.52
N LEU A 136 13.98 -1.65 -13.11
CA LEU A 136 14.05 -3.08 -13.40
C LEU A 136 14.06 -3.95 -12.14
N ARG A 137 14.75 -3.50 -11.08
CA ARG A 137 14.75 -4.20 -9.78
C ARG A 137 13.36 -4.19 -9.14
N ALA A 138 12.66 -3.06 -9.16
CA ALA A 138 11.29 -2.97 -8.67
C ALA A 138 10.35 -3.88 -9.48
N LEU A 139 10.51 -3.92 -10.81
CA LEU A 139 9.73 -4.81 -11.67
C LEU A 139 9.99 -6.29 -11.43
N ARG A 140 11.24 -6.70 -11.25
CA ARG A 140 11.58 -8.07 -10.89
C ARG A 140 10.88 -8.50 -9.61
N ASP A 141 10.97 -7.68 -8.56
CA ASP A 141 10.36 -8.00 -7.26
C ASP A 141 8.82 -8.00 -7.37
N TRP A 142 8.25 -7.06 -8.12
CA TRP A 142 6.82 -6.99 -8.40
C TRP A 142 6.32 -8.22 -9.16
N GLN A 143 7.07 -8.67 -10.17
CA GLN A 143 6.77 -9.87 -10.94
C GLN A 143 6.81 -11.14 -10.08
N ALA A 144 7.86 -11.29 -9.27
CA ALA A 144 8.00 -12.44 -8.39
C ALA A 144 6.83 -12.53 -7.41
N LEU A 145 6.45 -11.40 -6.82
CA LEU A 145 5.33 -11.33 -5.88
C LEU A 145 3.96 -11.52 -6.53
N THR A 146 3.72 -10.91 -7.69
CA THR A 146 2.46 -11.12 -8.44
C THR A 146 2.29 -12.57 -8.86
N ARG A 147 3.36 -13.28 -9.24
CA ARG A 147 3.26 -14.73 -9.52
C ARG A 147 2.97 -15.58 -8.30
N ALA A 148 3.56 -15.23 -7.14
CA ALA A 148 3.44 -16.03 -5.93
C ALA A 148 2.10 -15.84 -5.20
N ARG A 149 1.43 -14.68 -5.35
CA ARG A 149 0.33 -14.29 -4.46
C ARG A 149 -0.98 -13.96 -5.16
N TRP A 150 -1.01 -13.90 -6.48
CA TRP A 150 -2.14 -13.30 -7.21
C TRP A 150 -3.12 -14.34 -7.74
N ASP A 151 -4.15 -14.63 -6.94
CA ASP A 151 -5.27 -15.54 -7.27
C ASP A 151 -6.64 -14.83 -7.20
N LEU A 152 -6.66 -13.49 -7.34
CA LEU A 152 -7.75 -12.65 -6.81
C LEU A 152 -8.54 -11.87 -7.89
N GLY A 153 -8.77 -12.47 -9.04
CA GLY A 153 -9.76 -11.98 -10.03
C GLY A 153 -9.31 -10.86 -10.97
N THR A 154 -8.31 -10.05 -10.63
CA THR A 154 -7.65 -9.14 -11.60
C THR A 154 -6.66 -9.92 -12.45
N SER A 155 -6.64 -9.70 -13.77
CA SER A 155 -5.70 -10.43 -14.64
C SER A 155 -4.26 -10.11 -14.25
N GLN A 156 -3.42 -11.14 -14.12
CA GLN A 156 -1.98 -10.98 -13.83
C GLN A 156 -1.29 -10.02 -14.84
N GLY A 157 -1.80 -9.99 -16.07
CA GLY A 157 -1.37 -9.06 -17.11
C GLY A 157 -1.62 -7.60 -16.76
N GLU A 158 -2.79 -7.25 -16.21
CA GLU A 158 -3.11 -5.88 -15.78
C GLU A 158 -2.20 -5.43 -14.62
N ALA A 159 -1.93 -6.31 -13.65
CA ALA A 159 -1.00 -6.01 -12.57
C ALA A 159 0.43 -5.81 -13.08
N TRP A 160 0.87 -6.63 -14.03
CA TRP A 160 2.18 -6.46 -14.66
C TRP A 160 2.28 -5.14 -15.43
N GLU A 161 1.29 -4.83 -16.26
CA GLU A 161 1.24 -3.58 -17.02
C GLU A 161 1.18 -2.34 -16.12
N TRP A 162 0.40 -2.40 -15.04
CA TRP A 162 0.34 -1.34 -14.04
C TRP A 162 1.72 -1.12 -13.40
N GLY A 163 2.40 -2.18 -12.97
CA GLY A 163 3.73 -2.07 -12.36
C GLY A 163 4.74 -1.41 -13.31
N VAL A 164 4.74 -1.82 -14.59
CA VAL A 164 5.57 -1.23 -15.64
C VAL A 164 5.34 0.27 -15.77
N LYS A 165 4.07 0.70 -15.84
CA LYS A 165 3.68 2.12 -15.93
C LYS A 165 4.02 2.91 -14.67
N ALA A 166 3.60 2.41 -13.51
CA ALA A 166 3.66 3.11 -12.25
C ALA A 166 5.11 3.33 -11.80
N PHE A 167 5.93 2.27 -11.82
CA PHE A 167 7.35 2.38 -11.43
C PHE A 167 8.15 3.20 -12.44
N GLY A 168 7.84 3.09 -13.74
CA GLY A 168 8.49 3.89 -14.78
C GLY A 168 8.27 5.39 -14.58
N ARG A 169 7.01 5.80 -14.39
CA ARG A 169 6.65 7.19 -14.11
C ARG A 169 7.25 7.69 -12.78
N ALA A 170 7.22 6.87 -11.74
CA ALA A 170 7.81 7.22 -10.45
C ALA A 170 9.33 7.46 -10.57
N ALA A 171 10.05 6.60 -11.29
CA ALA A 171 11.49 6.76 -11.55
C ALA A 171 11.80 8.06 -12.31
N VAL A 172 11.03 8.39 -13.35
CA VAL A 172 11.18 9.63 -14.13
C VAL A 172 10.91 10.86 -13.26
N ASN A 173 9.93 10.78 -12.36
CA ASN A 173 9.61 11.85 -11.40
C ASN A 173 10.60 11.94 -10.23
N GLY A 174 11.73 11.23 -10.28
CA GLY A 174 12.79 11.30 -9.28
C GLY A 174 12.51 10.53 -7.99
N ARG A 175 11.46 9.71 -7.94
CA ARG A 175 11.20 8.80 -6.82
C ARG A 175 12.36 7.80 -6.74
N ARG A 176 12.99 7.73 -5.57
CA ARG A 176 14.05 6.77 -5.27
C ARG A 176 13.46 5.55 -4.57
N GLU A 177 14.26 4.50 -4.43
CA GLU A 177 13.94 3.37 -3.56
C GLU A 177 12.63 2.64 -3.89
N LEU A 178 12.27 2.62 -5.18
CA LEU A 178 11.04 1.99 -5.67
C LEU A 178 10.88 0.55 -5.17
N ARG A 179 12.00 -0.18 -5.10
CA ARG A 179 12.07 -1.54 -4.61
C ARG A 179 11.54 -1.70 -3.18
N HIS A 180 11.83 -0.77 -2.27
CA HIS A 180 11.41 -0.86 -0.86
C HIS A 180 9.89 -0.81 -0.72
N HIS A 181 9.19 -0.17 -1.67
CA HIS A 181 7.74 -0.04 -1.65
C HIS A 181 7.00 -1.21 -2.30
N VAL A 182 7.69 -2.10 -3.05
CA VAL A 182 7.06 -3.20 -3.78
C VAL A 182 6.32 -4.16 -2.84
N SER A 183 6.93 -4.52 -1.71
CA SER A 183 6.30 -5.42 -0.71
C SER A 183 5.06 -4.78 -0.09
N THR A 184 5.14 -3.50 0.29
CA THR A 184 4.03 -2.72 0.87
C THR A 184 2.85 -2.64 -0.10
N LEU A 185 3.11 -2.30 -1.37
CA LEU A 185 2.09 -2.22 -2.40
C LEU A 185 1.47 -3.60 -2.67
N MET A 186 2.28 -4.65 -2.70
CA MET A 186 1.78 -6.00 -2.90
C MET A 186 0.87 -6.46 -1.76
N ASP A 187 1.27 -6.23 -0.51
CA ASP A 187 0.44 -6.57 0.65
C ASP A 187 -0.91 -5.83 0.59
N PHE A 188 -0.88 -4.55 0.24
CA PHE A 188 -2.08 -3.75 0.03
C PHE A 188 -2.98 -4.31 -1.07
N PHE A 189 -2.47 -4.56 -2.28
CA PHE A 189 -3.30 -5.05 -3.38
C PHE A 189 -3.75 -6.50 -3.23
N ALA A 190 -2.96 -7.36 -2.59
CA ALA A 190 -3.38 -8.73 -2.26
C ALA A 190 -4.58 -8.75 -1.31
N ARG A 191 -4.80 -7.69 -0.53
CA ARG A 191 -5.98 -7.53 0.34
C ARG A 191 -7.07 -6.64 -0.25
N ASN A 192 -6.78 -5.94 -1.34
CA ASN A 192 -7.66 -4.97 -1.99
C ASN A 192 -7.51 -5.03 -3.53
N PRO A 193 -7.80 -6.19 -4.17
CA PRO A 193 -7.53 -6.38 -5.60
C PRO A 193 -8.34 -5.44 -6.50
N ASP A 194 -9.55 -5.06 -6.07
CA ASP A 194 -10.46 -4.11 -6.72
C ASP A 194 -9.88 -2.69 -6.81
N ARG A 195 -8.90 -2.36 -5.97
CA ARG A 195 -8.24 -1.05 -5.96
C ARG A 195 -7.19 -0.91 -7.04
N LEU A 196 -6.73 -2.00 -7.63
CA LEU A 196 -5.77 -1.94 -8.72
C LEU A 196 -6.50 -1.59 -10.02
N HIS A 197 -6.22 -0.41 -10.57
CA HIS A 197 -6.76 0.01 -11.86
C HIS A 197 -5.74 0.85 -12.64
N SER A 198 -5.89 0.90 -13.96
CA SER A 198 -4.92 1.53 -14.88
C SER A 198 -4.64 3.02 -14.62
N LYS A 199 -5.59 3.75 -14.02
CA LYS A 199 -5.45 5.16 -13.65
C LYS A 199 -4.71 5.40 -12.32
N LEU A 200 -4.48 4.36 -11.51
CA LEU A 200 -3.86 4.52 -10.20
C LEU A 200 -2.36 4.84 -10.36
N THR A 201 -1.93 5.99 -9.85
CA THR A 201 -0.50 6.37 -9.83
C THR A 201 0.26 5.64 -8.73
N PHE A 202 1.59 5.55 -8.84
CA PHE A 202 2.44 5.01 -7.78
C PHE A 202 2.23 5.71 -6.43
N ASP A 203 2.27 7.05 -6.40
CA ASP A 203 2.11 7.81 -5.15
C ASP A 203 0.71 7.64 -4.55
N GLY A 204 -0.32 7.62 -5.40
CA GLY A 204 -1.69 7.33 -4.97
C GLY A 204 -1.85 5.92 -4.38
N ALA A 205 -1.21 4.92 -4.98
CA ALA A 205 -1.21 3.54 -4.47
C ALA A 205 -0.47 3.45 -3.12
N LEU A 206 0.69 4.10 -3.01
CA LEU A 206 1.46 4.09 -1.78
C LEU A 206 0.71 4.80 -0.65
N ALA A 207 0.15 5.98 -0.89
CA ALA A 207 -0.66 6.67 0.10
C ALA A 207 -1.90 5.87 0.52
N ALA A 208 -2.48 5.07 -0.39
CA ALA A 208 -3.56 4.15 -0.06
C ALA A 208 -3.09 2.98 0.80
N ALA A 209 -1.94 2.39 0.47
CA ALA A 209 -1.31 1.34 1.26
C ALA A 209 -0.95 1.83 2.67
N ASP A 210 -0.35 3.02 2.80
CA ASP A 210 0.03 3.61 4.09
C ASP A 210 -1.20 3.82 4.98
N ARG A 211 -2.28 4.40 4.43
CA ARG A 211 -3.55 4.55 5.17
C ARG A 211 -4.12 3.21 5.61
N TRP A 212 -4.06 2.21 4.74
CA TRP A 212 -4.55 0.87 5.05
C TRP A 212 -3.71 0.20 6.15
N HIS A 213 -2.38 0.32 6.11
CA HIS A 213 -1.48 -0.21 7.14
C HIS A 213 -1.63 0.50 8.48
N ILE A 214 -1.79 1.83 8.49
CA ILE A 214 -2.11 2.60 9.71
C ILE A 214 -3.40 2.08 10.33
N GLU A 215 -4.44 1.90 9.52
CA GLU A 215 -5.73 1.43 10.01
C GLU A 215 -5.66 -0.01 10.51
N LEU A 216 -4.93 -0.89 9.82
CA LEU A 216 -4.70 -2.27 10.26
C LEU A 216 -3.89 -2.31 11.57
N GLY A 217 -2.87 -1.46 11.70
CA GLY A 217 -2.08 -1.33 12.92
C GLY A 217 -2.95 -0.89 14.09
N ARG A 218 -3.79 0.14 13.88
CA ARG A 218 -4.75 0.62 14.86
C ARG A 218 -5.69 -0.48 15.34
N ARG A 219 -6.27 -1.27 14.41
CA ARG A 219 -7.10 -2.44 14.75
C ARG A 219 -6.37 -3.43 15.66
N ARG A 220 -5.11 -3.75 15.34
CA ARG A 220 -4.32 -4.71 16.13
C ARG A 220 -4.00 -4.18 17.51
N THR A 221 -3.62 -2.91 17.63
CA THR A 221 -3.35 -2.29 18.93
C THR A 221 -4.60 -2.22 19.80
N GLU A 222 -5.74 -1.80 19.23
CA GLU A 222 -7.02 -1.76 19.94
C GLU A 222 -7.47 -3.17 20.36
N ALA A 223 -7.33 -4.16 19.48
CA ALA A 223 -7.62 -5.56 19.82
C ALA A 223 -6.74 -6.09 20.96
N ALA A 224 -5.43 -5.82 20.93
CA ALA A 224 -4.51 -6.23 22.00
C ALA A 224 -4.81 -5.54 23.34
N GLN A 225 -5.24 -4.26 23.31
CA GLN A 225 -5.65 -3.54 24.52
C GLN A 225 -6.94 -4.12 25.11
N LEU A 226 -7.91 -4.48 24.27
CA LEU A 226 -9.14 -5.13 24.71
C LEU A 226 -8.87 -6.50 25.30
N GLU A 227 -8.01 -7.28 24.66
CA GLU A 227 -7.55 -8.57 25.17
C GLU A 227 -6.88 -8.44 26.55
N ALA A 228 -6.04 -7.41 26.75
CA ALA A 228 -5.43 -7.11 28.05
C ALA A 228 -6.45 -6.74 29.15
N LEU A 229 -7.64 -6.26 28.77
CA LEU A 229 -8.76 -5.99 29.68
C LEU A 229 -9.71 -7.19 29.82
N GLY A 230 -9.46 -8.30 29.12
CA GLY A 230 -10.34 -9.46 29.09
C GLY A 230 -11.65 -9.22 28.33
N ILE A 231 -11.67 -8.27 27.40
CA ILE A 231 -12.86 -7.85 26.64
C ILE A 231 -12.74 -8.33 25.19
N GLY A 232 -13.77 -9.01 24.69
CA GLY A 232 -13.86 -9.41 23.28
C GLY A 232 -14.07 -8.22 22.34
N PHE A 233 -13.60 -8.31 21.09
CA PHE A 233 -13.75 -7.22 20.10
C PHE A 233 -15.22 -6.93 19.74
N ASP A 234 -16.06 -7.97 19.79
CA ASP A 234 -17.51 -7.96 19.57
C ASP A 234 -18.32 -7.83 20.87
N GLN A 235 -17.67 -7.89 22.03
CA GLN A 235 -18.35 -7.85 23.32
C GLN A 235 -19.11 -6.54 23.51
N LEU A 236 -20.39 -6.66 23.86
CA LEU A 236 -21.25 -5.52 24.13
C LEU A 236 -20.94 -4.94 25.50
N ILE A 237 -20.56 -3.67 25.52
CA ILE A 237 -20.38 -2.85 26.71
C ILE A 237 -21.75 -2.36 27.17
N ASP A 238 -22.02 -2.47 28.47
CA ASP A 238 -23.25 -1.96 29.06
C ASP A 238 -23.26 -0.43 29.07
N TYR A 239 -24.31 0.16 28.48
CA TYR A 239 -24.51 1.60 28.47
C TYR A 239 -25.41 2.05 29.65
N GLY A 240 -25.77 1.12 30.55
CA GLY A 240 -26.64 1.35 31.69
C GLY A 240 -28.10 1.50 31.26
N SER A 241 -28.75 2.56 31.71
CA SER A 241 -30.16 2.85 31.41
C SER A 241 -30.39 3.44 30.01
N LEU A 242 -29.33 3.71 29.26
CA LEU A 242 -29.43 4.29 27.93
C LEU A 242 -29.93 3.26 26.90
N PRO A 243 -30.88 3.63 26.02
CA PRO A 243 -31.47 2.69 25.08
C PRO A 243 -30.45 2.31 23.99
N GLU A 244 -30.50 1.05 23.55
CA GLU A 244 -29.67 0.57 22.45
C GLU A 244 -30.04 1.25 21.12
N THR A 245 -31.35 1.40 20.88
CA THR A 245 -31.88 2.10 19.71
C THR A 245 -33.05 2.99 20.13
N ILE A 246 -33.13 4.19 19.56
CA ILE A 246 -34.27 5.08 19.75
C ILE A 246 -34.55 5.91 18.49
N GLU A 247 -35.82 6.22 18.27
CA GLU A 247 -36.28 7.10 17.21
C GLU A 247 -36.49 8.52 17.75
N ALA A 248 -35.99 9.52 17.04
CA ALA A 248 -36.19 10.94 17.31
C ALA A 248 -36.54 11.67 16.01
N GLY A 249 -37.84 11.78 15.74
CA GLY A 249 -38.35 12.31 14.47
C GLY A 249 -38.07 11.35 13.31
N SER A 250 -37.39 11.82 12.27
CA SER A 250 -36.97 11.00 11.12
C SER A 250 -35.60 10.34 11.30
N TYR A 251 -35.04 10.37 12.51
CA TYR A 251 -33.68 9.91 12.79
C TYR A 251 -33.69 8.79 13.82
N THR A 252 -32.88 7.77 13.58
CA THR A 252 -32.64 6.66 14.49
C THR A 252 -31.26 6.80 15.12
N PHE A 253 -31.18 6.69 16.44
CA PHE A 253 -29.91 6.68 17.19
C PHE A 253 -29.60 5.23 17.56
N HIS A 254 -28.43 4.73 17.17
CA HIS A 254 -27.99 3.36 17.45
C HIS A 254 -26.69 3.37 18.27
N ALA A 255 -26.72 2.78 19.46
CA ALA A 255 -25.57 2.73 20.36
C ALA A 255 -24.40 1.94 19.74
N LEU A 256 -23.17 2.41 19.92
CA LEU A 256 -21.96 1.77 19.43
C LEU A 256 -21.22 1.08 20.59
N ARG A 257 -21.77 -0.07 20.99
CA ARG A 257 -21.44 -0.75 22.25
C ARG A 257 -20.29 -1.74 22.16
N SER A 258 -19.59 -1.84 21.03
CA SER A 258 -18.43 -2.74 20.89
C SER A 258 -17.34 -2.09 20.04
N ALA A 259 -16.12 -2.64 20.14
CA ALA A 259 -15.01 -2.21 19.32
C ALA A 259 -15.31 -2.42 17.84
N GLU A 260 -15.94 -3.54 17.49
CA GLU A 260 -16.42 -3.82 16.14
C GLU A 260 -17.41 -2.78 15.63
N ALA A 261 -18.37 -2.36 16.46
CA ALA A 261 -19.36 -1.35 16.09
C ALA A 261 -18.71 0.03 15.87
N LEU A 262 -17.84 0.47 16.78
CA LEU A 262 -17.11 1.73 16.64
C LEU A 262 -16.19 1.70 15.41
N PHE A 263 -15.53 0.56 15.17
CA PHE A 263 -14.66 0.36 14.02
C PHE A 263 -15.45 0.47 12.70
N SER A 264 -16.56 -0.25 12.60
CA SER A 264 -17.46 -0.24 11.44
C SER A 264 -18.02 1.17 11.19
N GLU A 265 -18.36 1.90 12.25
CA GLU A 265 -18.79 3.28 12.15
C GLU A 265 -17.67 4.20 11.63
N GLY A 266 -16.48 4.10 12.21
CA GLY A 266 -15.32 4.89 11.81
C GLY A 266 -14.94 4.71 10.35
N ALA A 267 -14.98 3.47 9.85
CA ALA A 267 -14.74 3.15 8.45
C ALA A 267 -15.83 3.74 7.52
N ALA A 268 -17.11 3.61 7.89
CA ALA A 268 -18.22 4.11 7.09
C ALA A 268 -18.26 5.65 7.06
N MET A 269 -18.04 6.29 8.21
CA MET A 269 -18.11 7.75 8.38
C MET A 269 -16.76 8.44 8.08
N ARG A 270 -15.68 7.69 7.89
CA ARG A 270 -14.32 8.20 7.65
C ARG A 270 -13.82 9.15 8.74
N HIS A 271 -13.99 8.77 10.00
CA HIS A 271 -13.48 9.52 11.16
C HIS A 271 -13.01 8.60 12.29
N CYS A 272 -12.27 9.14 13.26
CA CYS A 272 -11.54 8.38 14.27
C CYS A 272 -12.38 7.87 15.46
N VAL A 273 -13.71 7.72 15.36
CA VAL A 273 -14.56 7.28 16.49
C VAL A 273 -14.13 5.95 17.11
N ALA A 274 -13.44 5.10 16.34
CA ALA A 274 -12.95 3.81 16.81
C ALA A 274 -11.81 3.92 17.84
N THR A 275 -11.11 5.05 17.93
CA THR A 275 -10.10 5.29 18.98
C THR A 275 -10.71 5.49 20.36
N TYR A 276 -12.03 5.67 20.46
CA TYR A 276 -12.75 5.92 21.71
C TYR A 276 -13.13 4.64 22.44
N ILE A 277 -12.74 3.46 21.94
CA ILE A 277 -13.11 2.18 22.56
C ILE A 277 -12.71 2.11 24.04
N LYS A 278 -11.55 2.67 24.39
CA LYS A 278 -11.09 2.74 25.78
C LYS A 278 -12.08 3.52 26.66
N ASP A 279 -12.51 4.69 26.19
CA ASP A 279 -13.44 5.55 26.92
C ASP A 279 -14.85 4.92 27.00
N VAL A 280 -15.26 4.19 25.97
CA VAL A 280 -16.51 3.41 25.99
C VAL A 280 -16.42 2.28 27.02
N VAL A 281 -15.33 1.51 27.03
CA VAL A 281 -15.09 0.41 28.00
C VAL A 281 -15.08 0.93 29.44
N PHE A 282 -14.43 2.07 29.71
CA PHE A 282 -14.40 2.66 31.05
C PHE A 282 -15.67 3.42 31.43
N GLY A 283 -16.69 3.40 30.57
CA GLY A 283 -17.94 4.06 30.84
C GLY A 283 -17.88 5.60 30.73
N VAL A 284 -16.78 6.18 30.25
CA VAL A 284 -16.60 7.63 30.07
C VAL A 284 -17.43 8.14 28.89
N SER A 285 -17.43 7.40 27.78
CA SER A 285 -18.13 7.78 26.55
C SER A 285 -19.31 6.86 26.25
N ARG A 286 -20.41 7.45 25.78
CA ARG A 286 -21.59 6.77 25.22
C ARG A 286 -21.78 7.29 23.81
N ILE A 287 -21.48 6.46 22.82
CA ILE A 287 -21.43 6.90 21.42
C ILE A 287 -22.60 6.29 20.65
N TYR A 288 -23.28 7.13 19.87
CA TYR A 288 -24.39 6.74 19.01
C TYR A 288 -24.12 7.09 17.55
N SER A 289 -24.47 6.16 16.65
CA SER A 289 -24.63 6.42 15.22
C SER A 289 -26.02 7.00 14.97
N ILE A 290 -26.08 8.19 14.38
CA ILE A 290 -27.33 8.83 13.96
C ILE A 290 -27.58 8.44 12.51
N ARG A 291 -28.75 7.86 12.25
CA ARG A 291 -29.14 7.34 10.94
C ARG A 291 -30.44 7.98 10.47
N LYS A 292 -30.56 8.19 9.16
CA LYS A 292 -31.81 8.56 8.48
C LYS A 292 -32.03 7.55 7.36
N ASP A 293 -33.19 6.90 7.34
CA ASP A 293 -33.49 5.85 6.37
C ASP A 293 -32.39 4.76 6.30
N ARG A 294 -31.86 4.37 7.48
CA ARG A 294 -30.73 3.43 7.67
C ARG A 294 -29.36 3.92 7.19
N ILE A 295 -29.27 5.11 6.60
CA ILE A 295 -27.99 5.72 6.18
C ILE A 295 -27.39 6.47 7.36
N ARG A 296 -26.11 6.24 7.65
CA ARG A 296 -25.36 6.98 8.69
C ARG A 296 -25.16 8.43 8.25
N VAL A 297 -25.62 9.36 9.07
CA VAL A 297 -25.57 10.80 8.77
C VAL A 297 -24.72 11.58 9.77
N ALA A 298 -24.56 11.09 10.99
CA ALA A 298 -23.68 11.67 12.00
C ALA A 298 -23.35 10.65 13.11
N THR A 299 -22.34 10.97 13.91
CA THR A 299 -22.05 10.32 15.20
C THR A 299 -22.13 11.35 16.31
N VAL A 300 -22.65 10.92 17.46
CA VAL A 300 -22.73 11.75 18.66
C VAL A 300 -22.11 11.03 19.84
N GLU A 301 -21.35 11.77 20.63
CA GLU A 301 -20.73 11.30 21.86
C GLU A 301 -21.37 12.03 23.05
N PHE A 302 -21.79 11.25 24.04
CA PHE A 302 -22.26 11.74 25.32
C PHE A 302 -21.33 11.28 26.43
N HIS A 303 -21.17 12.14 27.43
CA HIS A 303 -20.55 11.78 28.70
C HIS A 303 -21.59 11.88 29.79
N GLU A 304 -21.48 11.03 30.80
CA GLU A 304 -22.19 11.24 32.06
C GLU A 304 -21.54 12.38 32.86
N SER A 305 -22.35 13.12 33.60
CA SER A 305 -21.97 14.23 34.46
C SER A 305 -22.81 14.18 35.72
N ASP A 306 -22.15 14.20 36.88
CA ASP A 306 -22.80 14.09 38.19
C ASP A 306 -23.87 15.17 38.42
N LEU A 307 -23.69 16.36 37.85
CA LEU A 307 -24.56 17.51 38.07
C LEU A 307 -25.73 17.60 37.08
N PHE A 308 -25.59 17.05 35.87
CA PHE A 308 -26.52 17.29 34.76
C PHE A 308 -26.98 16.01 34.04
N GLY A 309 -26.65 14.84 34.59
CA GLY A 309 -26.81 13.57 33.89
C GLY A 309 -25.97 13.56 32.61
N LEU A 310 -26.56 13.17 31.49
CA LEU A 310 -25.85 13.14 30.21
C LEU A 310 -25.55 14.55 29.68
N ARG A 311 -24.39 14.74 29.04
CA ARG A 311 -24.06 15.92 28.24
C ARG A 311 -23.52 15.50 26.88
N MET A 312 -23.89 16.22 25.82
CA MET A 312 -23.31 16.04 24.50
C MET A 312 -21.92 16.68 24.47
N VAL A 313 -20.91 15.88 24.11
CA VAL A 313 -19.51 16.32 24.03
C VAL A 313 -19.14 16.65 22.60
N GLN A 314 -19.56 15.80 21.66
CA GLN A 314 -19.24 15.97 20.26
C GLN A 314 -20.38 15.46 19.38
N LEU A 315 -20.58 16.13 18.24
CA LEU A 315 -21.48 15.71 17.17
C LEU A 315 -20.78 15.97 15.82
N ARG A 316 -20.54 14.91 15.04
CA ARG A 316 -19.79 14.99 13.77
C ARG A 316 -20.51 14.27 12.64
N GLY A 317 -20.50 14.86 11.46
CA GLY A 317 -20.88 14.21 10.21
C GLY A 317 -19.72 13.41 9.58
N PRO A 318 -19.93 12.87 8.37
CA PRO A 318 -18.88 12.15 7.64
C PRO A 318 -17.61 13.01 7.48
N SER A 319 -16.45 12.39 7.66
CA SER A 319 -15.13 13.04 7.58
C SER A 319 -14.99 14.24 8.52
N ASN A 320 -15.55 14.14 9.73
CA ASN A 320 -15.55 15.19 10.76
C ASN A 320 -16.28 16.49 10.36
N ALA A 321 -17.10 16.47 9.30
CA ALA A 321 -17.87 17.63 8.87
C ALA A 321 -18.87 18.09 9.96
N SER A 322 -19.24 19.37 9.95
CA SER A 322 -20.32 19.85 10.81
C SER A 322 -21.67 19.32 10.31
N PRO A 323 -22.47 18.64 11.15
CA PRO A 323 -23.78 18.14 10.74
C PRO A 323 -24.80 19.26 10.52
N SER A 324 -25.87 18.97 9.78
CA SER A 324 -26.95 19.92 9.50
C SER A 324 -27.70 20.36 10.76
N ARG A 325 -28.42 21.50 10.69
CA ARG A 325 -29.24 21.99 11.81
C ARG A 325 -30.31 21.00 12.25
N GLU A 326 -30.89 20.25 11.31
CA GLU A 326 -31.87 19.20 11.63
C GLU A 326 -31.26 18.07 12.47
N ILE A 327 -30.05 17.61 12.13
CA ILE A 327 -29.34 16.58 12.89
C ILE A 327 -28.95 17.11 14.27
N GLN A 328 -28.49 18.37 14.36
CA GLN A 328 -28.19 19.02 15.63
C GLN A 328 -29.44 19.07 16.53
N ALA A 329 -30.58 19.49 15.98
CA ALA A 329 -31.85 19.53 16.70
C ALA A 329 -32.30 18.14 17.16
N ALA A 330 -32.18 17.12 16.31
CA ALA A 330 -32.48 15.73 16.67
C ALA A 330 -31.60 15.23 17.83
N ALA A 331 -30.29 15.52 17.81
CA ALA A 331 -29.37 15.13 18.88
C ALA A 331 -29.68 15.84 20.20
N SER A 332 -30.06 17.12 20.15
CA SER A 332 -30.51 17.86 21.33
C SER A 332 -31.84 17.32 21.89
N ALA A 333 -32.79 16.97 21.03
CA ALA A 333 -34.06 16.37 21.44
C ALA A 333 -33.86 15.00 22.09
N PHE A 334 -32.97 14.15 21.53
CA PHE A 334 -32.58 12.89 22.14
C PHE A 334 -31.98 13.13 23.55
N LEU A 335 -31.02 14.04 23.68
CA LEU A 335 -30.40 14.35 24.97
C LEU A 335 -31.43 14.81 26.01
N ALA A 336 -32.37 15.68 25.62
CA ALA A 336 -33.44 16.16 26.49
C ALA A 336 -34.36 15.02 26.94
N ALA A 337 -34.72 14.10 26.04
CA ALA A 337 -35.52 12.93 26.37
C ALA A 337 -34.80 12.00 27.36
N GLN A 338 -33.50 11.73 27.17
CA GLN A 338 -32.74 10.91 28.09
C GLN A 338 -32.59 11.55 29.47
N ARG A 339 -32.38 12.87 29.54
CA ARG A 339 -32.34 13.59 30.81
C ARG A 339 -33.66 13.51 31.58
N ALA A 340 -34.80 13.57 30.90
CA ALA A 340 -36.11 13.44 31.53
C ALA A 340 -36.33 12.04 32.13
N HIS A 341 -35.80 10.99 31.49
CA HIS A 341 -35.85 9.62 32.01
C HIS A 341 -34.86 9.35 33.14
N LEU A 342 -33.76 10.10 33.20
CA LEU A 342 -32.71 9.94 34.19
C LEU A 342 -32.94 10.72 35.49
N VAL A 343 -34.02 11.49 35.63
CA VAL A 343 -34.36 12.12 36.92
C VAL A 343 -34.84 11.03 37.89
N PRO A 344 -34.07 10.67 38.93
CA PRO A 344 -34.58 9.86 40.01
C PRO A 344 -35.37 10.78 40.94
N LEU A 345 -36.39 10.23 41.56
CA LEU A 345 -37.20 10.81 42.62
C LEU A 345 -36.34 11.27 43.84
N THR A 346 -35.69 12.42 43.77
CA THR A 346 -35.00 13.04 44.93
C THR A 346 -35.77 14.25 45.46
N LEU A 347 -37.11 14.13 45.52
CA LEU A 347 -37.99 15.06 46.24
C LEU A 347 -38.89 14.38 47.28
N TYR A 348 -38.55 13.17 47.72
CA TYR A 348 -39.16 12.57 48.93
C TYR A 348 -38.09 12.17 49.95
N SER A 349 -37.69 13.16 50.76
CA SER A 349 -37.51 13.06 52.22
C SER A 349 -36.79 14.32 52.68
N GLN A 350 -37.56 15.39 52.87
CA GLN A 350 -37.18 16.36 53.89
C GLN A 350 -37.38 15.67 55.25
N GLY A 351 -36.28 15.42 55.94
CA GLY A 351 -36.30 15.12 57.38
C GLY A 351 -35.82 13.73 57.75
N GLU A 352 -34.52 13.48 57.64
CA GLU A 352 -33.78 12.84 58.73
C GLU A 352 -32.27 13.10 58.55
N VAL A 353 -31.70 13.81 59.51
CA VAL A 353 -30.26 14.06 59.61
C VAL A 353 -29.65 12.81 60.23
N HIS A 354 -28.91 12.02 59.46
CA HIS A 354 -28.09 10.94 60.02
C HIS A 354 -26.61 11.36 59.96
N PRO A 355 -25.88 11.36 61.09
CA PRO A 355 -24.49 11.80 61.13
C PRO A 355 -23.53 10.63 60.81
N LEU A 356 -22.37 11.03 60.26
CA LEU A 356 -21.07 10.32 60.23
C LEU A 356 -20.96 9.10 59.30
N ILE A 357 -20.09 9.21 58.29
CA ILE A 357 -18.86 8.41 58.14
C ILE A 357 -17.85 9.29 57.38
N SER A 358 -16.88 9.81 58.12
CA SER A 358 -15.60 10.26 57.59
C SER A 358 -14.89 9.02 57.03
N ARG A 359 -14.58 9.01 55.73
CA ARG A 359 -13.60 8.08 55.17
C ARG A 359 -12.29 8.83 55.04
N ASP A 360 -11.40 8.54 55.98
CA ASP A 360 -10.00 8.93 55.97
C ASP A 360 -9.32 8.36 54.72
N PHE A 361 -8.82 9.27 53.88
CA PHE A 361 -7.84 8.95 52.87
C PHE A 361 -6.51 8.64 53.57
N HIS A 362 -6.11 7.37 53.61
CA HIS A 362 -4.73 6.99 53.91
C HIS A 362 -3.86 7.24 52.66
N ALA A 363 -2.90 8.16 52.78
CA ALA A 363 -1.79 8.29 51.86
C ALA A 363 -0.82 7.09 52.04
N PRO A 364 -0.23 6.56 50.95
CA PRO A 364 0.81 5.55 51.07
C PRO A 364 2.09 6.19 51.63
N GLY A 365 2.60 5.60 52.72
CA GLY A 365 3.81 6.01 53.40
C GLY A 365 5.06 5.83 52.54
N GLU A 366 5.94 6.83 52.66
CA GLU A 366 7.36 6.73 52.34
C GLU A 366 8.01 5.71 53.29
N ASP A 367 8.70 4.71 52.72
CA ASP A 367 9.60 3.85 53.49
C ASP A 367 11.04 4.19 53.11
N VAL A 368 11.76 4.71 54.09
CA VAL A 368 13.16 5.14 54.02
C VAL A 368 13.99 4.12 54.78
N GLY A 369 14.98 3.55 54.10
CA GLY A 369 16.27 3.26 54.72
C GLY A 369 16.51 1.84 55.23
N GLY A 370 17.10 1.01 54.37
CA GLY A 370 17.93 -0.13 54.78
C GLY A 370 19.41 0.19 54.55
N LYS A 371 20.13 0.54 55.62
CA LYS A 371 21.60 0.40 55.71
C LYS A 371 21.90 -1.04 56.11
N LEU A 372 22.82 -1.71 55.41
CA LEU A 372 23.65 -2.76 55.98
C LEU A 372 25.09 -2.61 55.50
N THR A 373 25.97 -2.85 56.47
CA THR A 373 27.43 -2.88 56.52
C THR A 373 28.13 -3.69 55.44
#